data_AF-A0A1V5NWZ3-F1
#
_entry.id   AF-A0A1V5NWZ3-F1
#
_cell.length_a   1.000
_cell.length_b   1.000
_cell.length_c   1.000
_cell.angle_alpha   90.00
_cell.angle_beta   90.00
_cell.angle_gamma   90.00
#
_symmetry.space_group_name_H-M   'P 1'
#
loop_
_entity.id
_entity.type
_entity.pdbx_description
1 polymer ?
#
loop_
_entity_poly.entity_id
_entity_poly.type
_entity_poly.pdbx_seq_one_letter_code
_entity_poly.pdbx_strand_id
1 'polypeptide(L)'
;MKQAVEQGVLTQGIFFECVKRNVPFALAGSIRDDGPLPEVYTDMVDAQKAYFELMQGCTVMLILSTMLHGIGVGNMLPGWVKTICVDINPAVVTKLADRGSHQTIGIVTDVGSFLAALYHELKKLDPGT
;
A
#
# COMPACT_ATOMS: atom_id res chain seq x y z
N MET A 1 0.57 -17.80 -1.68
CA MET A 1 0.54 -17.21 -0.32
C MET A 1 -0.33 -17.98 0.66
N LYS A 2 -1.66 -18.08 0.47
CA LYS A 2 -2.54 -18.74 1.46
C LYS A 2 -2.12 -20.17 1.77
N GLN A 3 -1.89 -20.98 0.73
CA GLN A 3 -1.38 -22.36 0.87
C GLN A 3 -0.03 -22.41 1.61
N ALA A 4 0.89 -21.48 1.31
CA ALA A 4 2.19 -21.43 1.98
C ALA A 4 2.06 -21.11 3.48
N VAL A 5 1.09 -20.29 3.88
CA VAL A 5 0.77 -20.03 5.30
C VAL A 5 0.14 -21.26 5.95
N GLU A 6 -0.81 -21.91 5.29
CA GLU A 6 -1.50 -23.11 5.79
C GLU A 6 -0.56 -24.31 5.95
N GLN A 7 0.40 -24.46 5.03
CA GLN A 7 1.43 -25.51 5.07
C GLN A 7 2.59 -25.17 6.02
N GLY A 8 2.60 -23.99 6.65
CA GLY A 8 3.66 -23.57 7.57
C GLY A 8 4.99 -23.21 6.89
N VAL A 9 5.00 -23.04 5.57
CA VAL A 9 6.17 -22.58 4.80
C VAL A 9 6.42 -21.09 5.03
N LEU A 10 5.33 -20.30 5.08
CA LEU A 10 5.37 -18.88 5.44
C LEU A 10 4.82 -18.71 6.85
N THR A 11 5.67 -18.28 7.79
CA THR A 11 5.34 -18.25 9.23
C THR A 11 5.34 -16.86 9.85
N GLN A 12 5.80 -15.84 9.12
CA GLN A 12 5.87 -14.45 9.59
C GLN A 12 5.94 -13.47 8.42
N GLY A 13 5.76 -12.18 8.71
CA GLY A 13 5.85 -11.09 7.73
C GLY A 13 4.50 -10.56 7.25
N ILE A 14 4.53 -9.56 6.37
CA ILE A 14 3.33 -8.79 5.96
C ILE A 14 2.25 -9.70 5.38
N PHE A 15 2.59 -10.53 4.39
CA PHE A 15 1.61 -11.41 3.76
C PHE A 15 1.13 -12.55 4.67
N PHE A 16 1.95 -13.00 5.62
CA PHE A 16 1.50 -13.93 6.65
C PHE A 16 0.39 -13.31 7.50
N GLU A 17 0.62 -12.10 8.01
CA GLU A 17 -0.37 -11.37 8.81
C GLU A 17 -1.62 -11.04 7.99
N CYS A 18 -1.47 -10.64 6.72
CA CYS A 18 -2.62 -10.38 5.84
C CYS A 18 -3.49 -11.64 5.68
N VAL A 19 -2.90 -12.80 5.42
CA VAL A 19 -3.63 -14.06 5.30
C VAL A 19 -4.27 -14.45 6.64
N LYS A 20 -3.52 -14.41 7.75
CA LYS A 20 -4.03 -14.80 9.07
C LYS A 20 -5.18 -13.92 9.56
N ARG A 21 -5.15 -12.62 9.24
CA ARG A 21 -6.15 -11.64 9.67
C ARG A 21 -7.21 -11.33 8.62
N ASN A 22 -7.19 -12.05 7.48
CA ASN A 22 -8.06 -11.80 6.33
C ASN A 22 -8.04 -10.35 5.83
N VAL A 23 -6.86 -9.71 5.86
CA VAL A 23 -6.66 -8.40 5.25
C VAL A 23 -6.55 -8.61 3.74
N PRO A 24 -7.48 -8.07 2.93
CA PRO A 24 -7.44 -8.27 1.50
C PRO A 24 -6.31 -7.45 0.87
N PHE A 25 -5.71 -8.01 -0.19
CA PHE A 25 -4.63 -7.36 -0.92
C PHE A 25 -4.73 -7.71 -2.41
N ALA A 26 -4.16 -6.86 -3.26
CA ALA A 26 -4.01 -7.12 -4.69
C ALA A 26 -2.57 -6.81 -5.11
N LEU A 27 -1.99 -7.73 -5.89
CA LEU A 27 -0.64 -7.61 -6.41
C LEU A 27 -0.73 -7.34 -7.90
N ALA A 28 -0.60 -6.07 -8.29
CA ALA A 28 -0.53 -5.73 -9.71
C ALA A 28 0.86 -6.05 -10.23
N GLY A 29 0.93 -6.82 -11.31
CA GLY A 29 2.19 -7.20 -11.93
C GLY A 29 2.88 -6.05 -12.64
N SER A 30 4.14 -6.26 -13.01
CA SER A 30 4.93 -5.33 -13.79
C SER A 30 5.82 -6.06 -14.80
N ILE A 31 6.30 -5.34 -15.82
CA ILE A 31 7.23 -5.89 -16.82
C ILE A 31 8.58 -6.37 -16.23
N ARG A 32 8.84 -6.09 -14.95
CA ARG A 32 10.08 -6.46 -14.24
C ARG A 32 9.90 -7.68 -13.34
N ASP A 33 8.70 -8.27 -13.33
CA ASP A 33 8.41 -9.37 -12.42
C ASP A 33 9.09 -10.66 -12.88
N ASP A 34 9.81 -11.29 -11.97
CA ASP A 34 10.40 -12.60 -12.18
C ASP A 34 9.39 -13.70 -11.83
N GLY A 35 8.85 -14.39 -12.85
CA GLY A 35 8.00 -15.57 -12.69
C GLY A 35 6.93 -15.41 -11.61
N PRO A 36 6.05 -14.39 -11.72
CA PRO A 36 5.33 -13.81 -10.59
C PRO A 36 4.53 -14.86 -9.80
N LEU A 37 4.33 -14.57 -8.51
CA LEU A 37 3.52 -15.42 -7.65
C LEU A 37 2.12 -15.64 -8.25
N PRO A 38 1.47 -16.79 -8.02
CA PRO A 38 0.14 -17.06 -8.56
C PRO A 38 -0.92 -16.01 -8.21
N GLU A 39 -0.74 -15.28 -7.10
CA GLU A 39 -1.62 -14.19 -6.66
C GLU A 39 -1.44 -12.86 -7.43
N VAL A 40 -0.47 -12.76 -8.32
CA VAL A 40 -0.20 -11.54 -9.08
C VAL A 40 -1.13 -11.43 -10.29
N TYR A 41 -1.81 -10.29 -10.39
CA TYR A 41 -2.57 -9.91 -11.57
C TYR A 41 -1.61 -9.47 -12.66
N THR A 42 -1.37 -10.34 -13.65
CA THR A 42 -0.55 -10.04 -14.83
C THR A 42 -1.31 -9.23 -15.88
N ASP A 43 -2.64 -9.31 -15.90
CA ASP A 43 -3.50 -8.42 -16.67
C ASP A 43 -3.74 -7.10 -15.91
N MET A 44 -3.41 -5.98 -16.55
CA MET A 44 -3.50 -4.66 -15.91
C MET A 44 -4.93 -4.15 -15.75
N VAL A 45 -5.86 -4.58 -16.59
CA VAL A 45 -7.28 -4.23 -16.46
C VAL A 45 -7.85 -4.93 -15.23
N ASP A 46 -7.50 -6.20 -15.02
CA ASP A 46 -7.96 -6.94 -13.84
C ASP A 46 -7.28 -6.45 -12.56
N ALA A 47 -5.99 -6.12 -12.62
CA ALA A 47 -5.29 -5.47 -11.50
C ALA A 47 -5.96 -4.15 -11.09
N GLN A 48 -6.35 -3.33 -12.08
CA GLN A 48 -7.01 -2.06 -11.83
C GLN A 48 -8.40 -2.26 -11.20
N LYS A 49 -9.21 -3.22 -11.69
CA LYS A 49 -10.50 -3.57 -11.08
C LYS A 49 -10.33 -4.02 -9.63
N ALA A 50 -9.35 -4.88 -9.35
CA ALA A 50 -9.06 -5.35 -8.00
C ALA A 50 -8.70 -4.18 -7.06
N TYR A 51 -7.88 -3.21 -7.51
CA TYR A 51 -7.61 -2.00 -6.75
C TYR A 51 -8.87 -1.17 -6.48
N PHE A 52 -9.73 -0.99 -7.49
CA PHE A 52 -10.96 -0.23 -7.35
C PHE A 52 -11.94 -0.86 -6.34
N GLU A 53 -12.02 -2.18 -6.30
CA GLU A 53 -12.83 -2.92 -5.33
C GLU A 53 -12.28 -2.78 -3.90
N LEU A 54 -10.96 -2.89 -3.73
CA LEU A 54 -10.31 -2.79 -2.42
C LEU A 54 -10.40 -1.40 -1.79
N MET A 55 -10.48 -0.34 -2.59
CA MET A 55 -10.55 1.03 -2.08
C MET A 55 -11.97 1.49 -1.73
N GLN A 56 -13.01 0.66 -1.90
CA GLN A 56 -14.38 1.03 -1.54
C GLN A 56 -14.48 1.36 -0.05
N GLY A 57 -14.99 2.55 0.27
CA GLY A 57 -15.09 3.04 1.64
C GLY A 57 -13.77 3.52 2.26
N CYS A 58 -12.68 3.60 1.49
CA CYS A 58 -11.41 4.14 1.96
C CYS A 58 -11.57 5.60 2.41
N THR A 59 -11.06 5.92 3.60
CA THR A 59 -11.05 7.29 4.17
C THR A 59 -9.63 7.85 4.28
N VAL A 60 -8.63 6.97 4.35
CA VAL A 60 -7.21 7.31 4.42
C VAL A 60 -6.42 6.36 3.51
N MET A 61 -5.59 6.91 2.62
CA MET A 61 -4.60 6.17 1.85
C MET A 61 -3.19 6.53 2.32
N LEU A 62 -2.38 5.51 2.62
CA LEU A 62 -0.96 5.66 2.93
C LEU A 62 -0.11 5.06 1.79
N ILE A 63 0.62 5.90 1.07
CA ILE A 63 1.56 5.50 0.02
C ILE A 63 2.95 5.42 0.64
N LEU A 64 3.57 4.24 0.55
CA LEU A 64 4.87 3.94 1.13
C LEU A 64 5.89 3.65 0.03
N SER A 65 6.69 4.65 -0.34
CA SER A 65 7.83 4.57 -1.25
C SER A 65 7.53 3.93 -2.63
N THR A 66 6.36 4.20 -3.20
CA THR A 66 5.94 3.63 -4.50
C THR A 66 5.26 4.66 -5.40
N MET A 67 6.01 5.13 -6.40
CA MET A 67 5.49 6.12 -7.35
C MET A 67 4.39 5.54 -8.25
N LEU A 68 4.62 4.39 -8.89
CA LEU A 68 3.69 3.86 -9.90
C LEU A 68 2.36 3.42 -9.30
N HIS A 69 2.39 2.64 -8.21
CA HIS A 69 1.15 2.22 -7.55
C HIS A 69 0.45 3.40 -6.88
N GLY A 70 1.20 4.29 -6.22
CA GLY A 70 0.64 5.50 -5.62
C GLY A 70 -0.10 6.36 -6.62
N ILE A 71 0.48 6.57 -7.81
CA ILE A 71 -0.16 7.33 -8.89
C ILE A 71 -1.38 6.58 -9.45
N GLY A 72 -1.23 5.28 -9.70
CA GLY A 72 -2.31 4.44 -10.25
C GLY A 72 -3.55 4.45 -9.36
N VAL A 73 -3.37 4.19 -8.07
CA VAL A 73 -4.46 4.23 -7.07
C VAL A 73 -4.97 5.65 -6.86
N GLY A 74 -4.06 6.64 -6.76
CA GLY A 74 -4.42 8.06 -6.61
C GLY A 74 -5.37 8.58 -7.68
N ASN A 75 -5.16 8.17 -8.94
CA ASN A 75 -6.05 8.56 -10.05
C ASN A 75 -7.48 7.99 -9.94
N MET A 76 -7.69 6.92 -9.18
CA MET A 76 -8.99 6.27 -8.99
C MET A 76 -9.69 6.72 -7.71
N LEU A 77 -8.96 7.39 -6.80
CA LEU A 77 -9.49 7.76 -5.50
C LEU A 77 -10.46 8.95 -5.58
N PRO A 78 -11.52 8.93 -4.76
CA PRO A 78 -12.33 10.11 -4.55
C PRO A 78 -11.54 11.24 -3.86
N GLY A 79 -11.86 12.49 -4.20
CA GLY A 79 -11.11 13.66 -3.69
C GLY A 79 -11.23 13.94 -2.19
N TRP A 80 -12.08 13.22 -1.45
CA TRP A 80 -12.23 13.33 0.01
C TRP A 80 -11.36 12.37 0.80
N VAL A 81 -10.64 11.47 0.12
CA VAL A 81 -9.75 10.51 0.79
C VAL A 81 -8.48 11.22 1.22
N LYS A 82 -8.21 11.24 2.53
CA LYS A 82 -6.97 11.80 3.05
C LYS A 82 -5.80 10.95 2.57
N THR A 83 -4.87 11.56 1.85
CA THR A 83 -3.75 10.83 1.25
C THR A 83 -2.45 11.24 1.93
N ILE A 84 -1.66 10.27 2.37
CA ILE A 84 -0.34 10.49 2.96
C ILE A 84 0.67 9.80 2.05
N CYS A 85 1.62 10.57 1.52
CA CYS A 85 2.70 10.05 0.69
C CYS A 85 4.03 10.16 1.42
N VAL A 86 4.69 9.02 1.62
CA VAL A 86 6.02 8.94 2.23
C VAL A 86 6.98 8.38 1.20
N ASP A 87 7.95 9.19 0.77
CA ASP A 87 8.98 8.77 -0.18
C ASP A 87 10.27 9.54 0.09
N ILE A 88 11.43 8.90 -0.11
CA ILE A 88 12.73 9.55 0.09
C ILE A 88 13.03 10.54 -1.05
N ASN A 89 12.43 10.33 -2.22
CA ASN A 89 12.61 11.17 -3.38
C ASN A 89 11.55 12.29 -3.40
N PRO A 90 11.95 13.57 -3.23
CA PRO A 90 11.01 14.68 -3.25
C PRO A 90 10.23 14.79 -4.55
N ALA A 91 10.78 14.35 -5.69
CA ALA A 91 10.08 14.38 -6.97
C ALA A 91 8.85 13.47 -6.99
N VAL A 92 8.89 12.31 -6.30
CA VAL A 92 7.73 11.41 -6.19
C VAL A 92 6.64 12.06 -5.36
N VAL A 93 7.02 12.67 -4.23
CA VAL A 93 6.10 13.40 -3.34
C VAL A 93 5.42 14.55 -4.09
N THR A 94 6.18 15.38 -4.81
CA THR A 94 5.63 16.46 -5.64
C THR A 94 4.64 15.93 -6.67
N LYS A 95 4.99 14.86 -7.39
CA LYS A 95 4.09 14.28 -8.41
C LYS A 95 2.78 13.75 -7.84
N LEU A 96 2.78 13.23 -6.63
CA LEU A 96 1.57 12.75 -5.95
C LEU A 96 0.78 13.88 -5.31
N ALA A 97 1.43 14.93 -4.83
CA ALA A 97 0.77 16.13 -4.31
C ALA A 97 0.05 16.90 -5.42
N ASP A 98 0.65 17.01 -6.61
CA ASP A 98 0.10 17.77 -7.75
C ASP A 98 -1.15 17.11 -8.38
N ARG A 99 -1.39 15.82 -8.11
CA ARG A 99 -2.44 15.03 -8.79
C ARG A 99 -3.82 15.02 -8.13
N GLY A 100 -4.10 16.01 -7.31
CA GLY A 100 -5.48 16.32 -6.93
C GLY A 100 -5.94 15.64 -5.65
N SER A 101 -5.67 16.30 -4.54
CA SER A 101 -6.67 16.59 -3.52
C SER A 101 -6.05 17.72 -2.70
N HIS A 102 -6.85 18.65 -2.17
CA HIS A 102 -6.35 19.61 -1.17
C HIS A 102 -5.95 18.92 0.16
N GLN A 103 -5.76 17.59 0.15
CA GLN A 103 -5.64 16.71 1.30
C GLN A 103 -4.47 15.71 1.19
N THR A 104 -3.56 15.87 0.22
CA THR A 104 -2.32 15.06 0.17
C THR A 104 -1.26 15.65 1.08
N ILE A 105 -0.85 14.89 2.10
CA ILE A 105 0.28 15.21 2.97
C ILE A 105 1.51 14.50 2.42
N GLY A 106 2.50 15.27 1.98
CA GLY A 106 3.78 14.75 1.50
C GLY A 106 4.85 14.76 2.60
N ILE A 107 5.52 13.64 2.82
CA ILE A 107 6.61 13.50 3.79
C ILE A 107 7.85 12.96 3.05
N VAL A 108 8.87 13.81 2.94
CA VAL A 108 10.14 13.43 2.29
C VAL A 108 11.07 12.82 3.35
N THR A 109 11.11 11.50 3.44
CA THR A 109 11.92 10.78 4.44
C THR A 109 12.13 9.31 4.06
N ASP A 110 13.02 8.64 4.79
CA ASP A 110 13.18 7.18 4.70
C ASP A 110 11.91 6.47 5.23
N VAL A 111 11.35 5.58 4.42
CA VAL A 111 10.09 4.90 4.74
C VAL A 111 10.22 3.93 5.91
N GLY A 112 11.39 3.30 6.08
CA GLY A 112 11.65 2.37 7.19
C GLY A 112 11.64 3.10 8.53
N SER A 113 12.36 4.22 8.61
CA SER A 113 12.41 5.10 9.77
C SER A 113 11.05 5.71 10.09
N PHE A 114 10.28 6.11 9.06
CA PHE A 114 8.91 6.57 9.22
C PHE A 114 8.01 5.50 9.86
N LEU A 115 8.04 4.27 9.34
CA LEU A 115 7.22 3.17 9.87
C LEU A 115 7.60 2.80 11.31
N ALA A 116 8.90 2.82 11.64
CA ALA A 116 9.37 2.59 13.01
C ALA A 116 8.84 3.67 13.97
N ALA A 117 8.94 4.94 13.59
CA ALA A 117 8.40 6.05 14.38
C ALA A 117 6.88 5.94 14.53
N LEU A 118 6.15 5.68 13.44
CA LEU A 118 4.71 5.51 13.45
C LEU A 118 4.27 4.37 14.38
N TYR A 119 4.96 3.22 14.33
CA TYR A 119 4.70 2.10 15.23
C TYR A 119 4.84 2.49 16.71
N HIS A 120 5.89 3.22 17.06
CA HIS A 120 6.10 3.69 18.43
C HIS A 120 5.02 4.68 18.88
N GLU A 121 4.58 5.60 18.01
CA GLU A 121 3.49 6.52 18.34
C GLU A 121 2.14 5.79 18.48
N LEU A 122 1.84 4.82 17.61
CA LEU A 122 0.63 3.99 17.73
C LEU A 122 0.59 3.22 19.05
N LYS A 123 1.72 2.65 19.49
CA LYS A 123 1.81 1.97 20.80
C LYS A 123 1.59 2.86 22.01
N LYS A 124 1.90 4.15 21.91
CA LYS A 124 1.60 5.10 23.00
C LYS A 124 0.11 5.42 23.09
N LEU A 125 -0.58 5.42 21.96
CA LEU A 125 -2.01 5.72 21.86
C LEU A 125 -2.88 4.52 22.27
N ASP A 126 -2.42 3.30 22.01
CA ASP A 126 -3.07 2.08 22.48
C ASP A 126 -2.03 1.08 23.03
N PRO A 127 -1.79 1.08 24.36
CA PRO A 127 -0.82 0.19 25.00
C PRO A 127 -1.21 -1.30 24.95
N GLY A 128 -2.43 -1.64 24.51
CA GLY A 128 -3.00 -2.99 24.55
C GLY A 128 -2.78 -3.85 23.31
N THR A 129 -2.14 -3.31 22.26
CA THR A 129 -1.78 -4.01 21.00
C THR A 129 -0.27 -4.06 20.77
#